data_AF-A0A7Y2FZW8-F1
#
_entry.id   AF-A0A7Y2FZW8-F1
#
_cell.length_a   1.000
_cell.length_b   1.000
_cell.length_c   1.000
_cell.angle_alpha   90.00
_cell.angle_beta   90.00
_cell.angle_gamma   90.00
#
_symmetry.space_group_name_H-M   'P 1'
#
loop_
_entity.id
_entity.type
_entity.pdbx_description
1 polymer ?
#
loop_
_entity_poly.entity_id
_entity_poly.type
_entity_poly.pdbx_seq_one_letter_code
_entity_poly.pdbx_strand_id
1 'polypeptide(L)'
;MRILICLVFLSLGSLSAFSQLGHSGICGLPAEHDDILVERLKANIRDADNLPADYRSVTRYVPVVFHLLHKSDGSAGIVEHKAYDQICNLNTFYADENVEIQFMIQEIHHLNSDIAYTDHQ
;
A
#
# COMPACT_ATOMS: atom_id res chain seq x y z
N MET A 1 -34.08 50.48 1.06
CA MET A 1 -33.60 49.36 0.23
C MET A 1 -32.09 49.11 0.34
N ARG A 2 -31.22 50.13 0.23
CA ARG A 2 -29.74 49.95 0.30
C ARG A 2 -29.24 49.36 1.64
N ILE A 3 -29.77 49.80 2.77
CA ILE A 3 -29.39 49.29 4.11
C ILE A 3 -29.79 47.82 4.31
N LEU A 4 -30.94 47.42 3.74
CA LEU A 4 -31.47 46.06 3.83
C LEU A 4 -30.61 45.07 3.03
N ILE A 5 -30.07 45.51 1.89
CA ILE A 5 -29.13 44.72 1.07
C ILE A 5 -27.80 44.53 1.82
N CYS A 6 -27.28 45.57 2.47
CA CYS A 6 -26.05 45.46 3.26
C CYS A 6 -26.18 44.49 4.44
N LEU A 7 -27.33 44.47 5.12
CA LEU A 7 -27.58 43.52 6.23
C LEU A 7 -27.67 42.07 5.77
N VAL A 8 -28.22 41.82 4.57
CA VAL A 8 -28.29 40.47 3.99
C VAL A 8 -26.89 39.97 3.57
N PHE A 9 -26.05 40.84 3.00
CA PHE A 9 -24.67 40.46 2.69
C PHE A 9 -23.82 40.23 3.95
N LEU A 10 -24.09 40.96 5.04
CA LEU A 10 -23.38 40.77 6.31
C LEU A 10 -23.77 39.45 7.00
N SER A 11 -25.04 39.01 6.90
CA SER A 11 -25.48 37.74 7.46
C SER A 11 -24.97 36.53 6.66
N LEU A 12 -24.94 36.61 5.32
CA LEU A 12 -24.41 35.53 4.47
C LEU A 12 -22.90 35.29 4.66
N GLY A 13 -22.11 36.33 4.95
CA GLY A 13 -20.67 36.20 5.19
C GLY A 13 -20.29 35.54 6.52
N SER A 14 -21.21 35.47 7.49
CA SER A 14 -20.94 34.87 8.81
C SER A 14 -21.07 33.35 8.84
N LEU A 15 -21.78 32.75 7.87
CA LEU A 15 -21.98 31.30 7.79
C LEU A 15 -20.73 30.54 7.34
N SER A 16 -19.84 31.17 6.57
CA SER A 16 -18.60 30.55 6.07
C SER A 16 -17.47 30.51 7.11
N ALA A 17 -17.58 31.25 8.21
CA ALA A 17 -16.56 31.25 9.27
C ALA A 17 -16.65 30.00 10.17
N PHE A 18 -17.82 29.33 10.24
CA PHE A 18 -18.01 28.15 11.08
C PHE A 18 -17.56 26.83 10.42
N SER A 19 -17.28 26.80 9.12
CA SER A 19 -16.86 25.57 8.43
C SER A 19 -15.40 25.17 8.67
N GLN A 20 -14.58 26.08 9.22
CA GLN A 20 -13.15 25.85 9.46
C GLN A 20 -12.79 25.62 10.94
N LEU A 21 -13.75 25.79 11.86
CA LEU A 21 -13.53 25.63 13.30
C LEU A 21 -13.41 24.17 13.78
N GLY A 22 -13.56 23.19 12.89
CA GLY A 22 -13.55 21.77 13.26
C GLY A 22 -12.34 20.95 12.80
N HIS A 23 -11.34 21.54 12.12
CA HIS A 23 -10.24 20.78 11.51
C HIS A 23 -8.87 21.48 11.70
N SER A 24 -8.52 21.83 12.94
CA SER A 24 -7.12 22.12 13.28
C SER A 24 -6.30 20.82 13.28
N GLY A 25 -5.86 20.40 12.10
CA GLY A 25 -4.46 20.04 11.82
C GLY A 25 -3.66 19.11 12.75
N ILE A 26 -4.26 18.17 13.48
CA ILE A 26 -3.53 17.07 14.12
C ILE A 26 -4.23 15.76 13.75
N CYS A 27 -3.67 15.03 12.80
CA CYS A 27 -4.05 13.64 12.62
C CYS A 27 -3.68 12.85 13.89
N GLY A 28 -4.68 12.23 14.50
CA GLY A 28 -4.58 11.60 15.81
C GLY A 28 -5.90 11.79 16.56
N LEU A 29 -6.38 10.76 17.22
CA LEU A 29 -7.54 10.91 18.09
C LEU A 29 -7.11 11.70 19.35
N PRO A 30 -7.87 12.71 19.78
CA PRO A 30 -7.61 13.37 21.04
C PRO A 30 -7.79 12.37 22.19
N ALA A 31 -6.97 12.48 23.25
CA ALA A 31 -6.95 11.55 24.37
C ALA A 31 -8.32 11.37 25.08
N GLU A 32 -9.23 12.33 24.91
CA GLU A 32 -10.61 12.27 25.40
C GLU A 32 -11.48 11.21 24.69
N HIS A 33 -10.98 10.59 23.63
CA HIS A 33 -11.65 9.51 22.89
C HIS A 33 -11.00 8.14 23.08
N ASP A 34 -10.01 8.02 23.96
CA ASP A 34 -9.31 6.76 24.25
C ASP A 34 -10.29 5.68 24.76
N ASP A 35 -11.22 6.04 25.65
CA ASP A 35 -12.17 5.08 26.22
C ASP A 35 -13.09 4.47 25.14
N ILE A 36 -13.53 5.30 24.18
CA ILE A 36 -14.37 4.86 23.06
C ILE A 36 -13.57 3.96 22.11
N LEU A 37 -12.29 4.26 21.88
CA LEU A 37 -11.40 3.42 21.06
C LEU A 37 -11.13 2.08 21.73
N VAL A 38 -10.86 2.08 23.03
CA VAL A 38 -10.58 0.87 23.79
C VAL A 38 -11.80 -0.06 23.78
N GLU A 39 -13.01 0.47 23.96
CA GLU A 39 -14.21 -0.36 23.90
C GLU A 39 -14.51 -0.89 22.49
N ARG A 40 -14.28 -0.09 21.44
CA ARG A 40 -14.37 -0.57 20.05
C ARG A 40 -13.31 -1.63 19.74
N LEU A 41 -12.09 -1.46 20.23
CA LEU A 41 -11.01 -2.43 20.08
C LEU A 41 -11.36 -3.75 20.79
N LYS A 42 -11.86 -3.70 22.02
CA LYS A 42 -12.32 -4.89 22.75
C LYS A 42 -13.50 -5.59 22.07
N ALA A 43 -14.43 -4.83 21.47
CA ALA A 43 -15.49 -5.42 20.66
C ALA A 43 -14.91 -6.13 19.43
N ASN A 44 -14.03 -5.46 18.67
CA ASN A 44 -13.37 -6.05 17.51
C ASN A 44 -12.55 -7.31 17.85
N ILE A 45 -11.85 -7.33 18.99
CA ILE A 45 -11.09 -8.50 19.46
C ILE A 45 -12.03 -9.65 19.81
N ARG A 46 -13.14 -9.37 20.50
CA ARG A 46 -14.15 -10.40 20.83
C ARG A 46 -14.80 -11.00 19.58
N ASP A 47 -14.98 -10.17 18.57
CA ASP A 47 -15.57 -10.58 17.31
C ASP A 47 -14.52 -11.13 16.33
N ALA A 48 -13.22 -11.04 16.61
CA ALA A 48 -12.15 -11.42 15.69
C ALA A 48 -12.19 -12.88 15.26
N ASP A 49 -12.57 -13.79 16.16
CA ASP A 49 -12.70 -15.22 15.86
C ASP A 49 -13.96 -15.54 15.01
N ASN A 50 -14.94 -14.62 15.01
CA ASN A 50 -16.21 -14.75 14.28
C ASN A 50 -16.28 -13.88 13.04
N LEU A 51 -15.38 -12.91 12.90
CA LEU A 51 -15.14 -12.22 11.66
C LEU A 51 -14.55 -13.27 10.72
N PRO A 52 -15.21 -13.60 9.59
CA PRO A 52 -14.49 -14.31 8.55
C PRO A 52 -13.24 -13.48 8.31
N ALA A 53 -12.07 -14.09 8.47
CA ALA A 53 -10.89 -13.62 7.79
C ALA A 53 -11.30 -13.70 6.33
N ASP A 54 -11.91 -12.62 5.84
CA ASP A 54 -12.26 -12.43 4.47
C ASP A 54 -10.91 -12.24 3.81
N TYR A 55 -10.22 -13.36 3.60
CA TYR A 55 -9.22 -13.51 2.58
C TYR A 55 -9.95 -13.03 1.37
N ARG A 56 -9.75 -11.74 1.05
CA ARG A 56 -10.34 -11.11 -0.12
C ARG A 56 -10.10 -12.12 -1.23
N SER A 57 -11.16 -12.74 -1.73
CA SER A 57 -11.15 -13.85 -2.69
C SER A 57 -10.73 -13.35 -4.08
N VAL A 58 -9.77 -12.45 -4.08
CA VAL A 58 -9.29 -11.66 -5.19
C VAL A 58 -7.82 -11.96 -5.28
N THR A 59 -7.47 -12.69 -6.34
CA THR A 59 -6.10 -12.98 -6.70
C THR A 59 -5.29 -11.69 -6.78
N ARG A 60 -4.26 -11.59 -5.95
CA ARG A 60 -3.34 -10.46 -5.90
C ARG A 60 -2.22 -10.72 -6.89
N TYR A 61 -2.19 -9.92 -7.95
CA TYR A 61 -1.10 -9.92 -8.91
C TYR A 61 0.06 -9.06 -8.39
N VAL A 62 1.24 -9.65 -8.31
CA VAL A 62 2.48 -8.99 -7.86
C VAL A 62 3.44 -8.90 -9.05
N PRO A 63 3.70 -7.69 -9.58
CA PRO A 63 4.71 -7.52 -10.61
C PRO A 63 6.12 -7.66 -10.02
N VAL A 64 6.99 -8.38 -10.73
CA VAL A 64 8.38 -8.61 -10.35
C VAL A 64 9.30 -8.08 -11.45
N VAL A 65 10.29 -7.28 -11.07
CA VAL A 65 11.38 -6.84 -11.94
C VAL A 65 12.63 -7.63 -11.60
N PHE A 66 13.23 -8.27 -12.59
CA PHE A 66 14.51 -8.97 -12.44
C PHE A 66 15.67 -8.09 -12.89
N HIS A 67 16.71 -8.02 -12.09
CA HIS A 67 17.98 -7.40 -12.48
C HIS A 67 19.04 -8.50 -12.61
N LEU A 68 19.36 -8.89 -13.85
CA LEU A 68 20.34 -9.92 -14.16
C LEU A 68 21.73 -9.29 -14.23
N LEU A 69 22.53 -9.54 -13.20
CA LEU A 69 23.90 -9.05 -13.10
C LEU A 69 24.85 -9.95 -13.89
N HIS A 70 25.64 -9.35 -14.75
CA HIS A 70 26.73 -9.96 -15.50
C HIS A 70 28.03 -9.21 -15.20
N LYS A 71 29.17 -9.85 -15.49
CA LYS A 71 30.44 -9.14 -15.55
C LYS A 71 30.43 -8.11 -16.68
N SER A 72 31.37 -7.17 -16.66
CA SER A 72 31.48 -6.11 -17.67
C SER A 72 31.72 -6.67 -19.07
N ASP A 73 32.34 -7.84 -19.17
CA ASP A 73 32.55 -8.60 -20.40
C ASP A 73 31.30 -9.39 -20.87
N GLY A 74 30.17 -9.28 -20.15
CA GLY A 74 28.93 -9.99 -20.41
C GLY A 74 28.95 -11.46 -19.99
N SER A 75 30.02 -11.94 -19.38
CA SER A 75 30.16 -13.32 -18.92
C SER A 75 29.62 -13.54 -17.50
N ALA A 76 29.51 -14.82 -17.13
CA ALA A 76 29.24 -15.29 -15.76
C ALA A 76 27.93 -14.83 -15.11
N GLY A 77 27.03 -14.19 -15.87
CA GLY A 77 25.71 -13.78 -15.38
C GLY A 77 24.67 -14.90 -15.44
N ILE A 78 23.58 -14.67 -14.71
CA ILE A 78 22.42 -15.57 -14.73
C ILE A 78 21.70 -15.42 -16.07
N VAL A 79 21.50 -16.56 -16.72
CA VAL A 79 20.73 -16.67 -17.95
C VAL A 79 19.24 -16.44 -17.69
N GLU A 80 18.60 -15.70 -18.59
CA GLU A 80 17.21 -15.22 -18.44
C GLU A 80 16.20 -16.33 -18.14
N HIS A 81 16.41 -17.55 -18.67
CA HIS A 81 15.55 -18.71 -18.38
C HIS A 81 15.40 -18.99 -16.87
N LYS A 82 16.41 -18.66 -16.06
CA LYS A 82 16.36 -18.83 -14.60
C LYS A 82 15.42 -17.86 -13.91
N ALA A 83 15.20 -16.68 -14.47
CA ALA A 83 14.20 -15.73 -13.95
C ALA A 83 12.77 -16.29 -14.15
N TYR A 84 12.52 -16.93 -15.30
CA TYR A 84 11.26 -17.61 -15.56
C TYR A 84 11.04 -18.81 -14.63
N ASP A 85 12.06 -19.67 -14.46
CA ASP A 85 12.02 -20.79 -13.50
C ASP A 85 11.69 -20.28 -12.08
N GLN A 86 12.28 -19.15 -11.67
CA GLN A 86 12.06 -18.57 -10.35
C GLN A 86 10.61 -18.09 -10.16
N ILE A 87 9.99 -17.48 -11.17
CA ILE A 87 8.59 -17.08 -11.11
C ILE A 87 7.66 -18.29 -11.04
N CYS A 88 7.95 -19.34 -11.80
CA CYS A 88 7.22 -20.61 -11.68
C CYS A 88 7.31 -21.15 -10.25
N ASN A 89 8.50 -21.17 -9.66
CA ASN A 89 8.71 -21.64 -8.28
C ASN A 89 7.94 -20.79 -7.26
N LEU A 90 7.95 -19.46 -7.39
CA LEU A 90 7.18 -18.56 -6.53
C LEU A 90 5.68 -18.84 -6.64
N ASN A 91 5.16 -18.97 -7.87
CA ASN A 91 3.75 -19.26 -8.09
C ASN A 91 3.36 -20.65 -7.57
N THR A 92 4.21 -21.66 -7.69
CA THR A 92 3.97 -22.98 -7.09
C THR A 92 4.00 -22.94 -5.57
N PHE A 93 4.94 -22.21 -4.98
CA PHE A 93 5.08 -22.11 -3.53
C PHE A 93 3.90 -21.39 -2.88
N TYR A 94 3.40 -20.33 -3.52
CA TYR A 94 2.25 -19.56 -3.04
C TYR A 94 0.91 -20.01 -3.64
N ALA A 95 0.86 -21.18 -4.29
CA ALA A 95 -0.38 -21.73 -4.84
C ALA A 95 -1.32 -22.29 -3.75
N ASP A 96 -0.81 -22.53 -2.54
CA ASP A 96 -1.56 -23.22 -1.48
C ASP A 96 -2.71 -22.38 -0.92
N GLU A 97 -3.80 -23.08 -0.55
CA GLU A 97 -5.21 -22.67 -0.68
C GLU A 97 -5.72 -21.46 0.14
N ASN A 98 -4.85 -20.69 0.79
CA ASN A 98 -5.27 -19.51 1.59
C ASN A 98 -4.52 -18.22 1.24
N VAL A 99 -3.65 -18.24 0.22
CA VAL A 99 -2.87 -17.08 -0.21
C VAL A 99 -3.02 -16.93 -1.72
N GLU A 100 -4.07 -16.24 -2.18
CA GLU A 100 -4.28 -16.01 -3.61
C GLU A 100 -3.27 -14.98 -4.18
N ILE A 101 -1.98 -15.33 -4.27
CA ILE A 101 -0.93 -14.47 -4.84
C ILE A 101 -0.44 -15.07 -6.16
N GLN A 102 -0.37 -14.23 -7.19
CA GLN A 102 0.21 -14.57 -8.48
C GLN A 102 1.32 -13.59 -8.82
N PHE A 103 2.53 -14.10 -9.00
CA PHE A 103 3.70 -13.34 -9.42
C PHE A 103 3.77 -13.31 -10.95
N MET A 104 3.96 -12.11 -11.50
CA MET A 104 4.13 -11.88 -12.93
C MET A 104 5.42 -11.12 -13.19
N ILE A 105 6.11 -11.46 -14.29
CA ILE A 105 7.27 -10.70 -14.73
C ILE A 105 6.78 -9.39 -15.32
N GLN A 106 7.23 -8.28 -14.74
CA GLN A 106 7.03 -6.96 -15.31
C GLN A 106 8.15 -6.65 -16.31
N GLU A 107 9.41 -6.72 -15.87
CA GLU A 107 10.57 -6.40 -16.68
C GLU A 107 11.79 -7.24 -16.27
N ILE A 108 12.72 -7.41 -17.22
CA ILE A 108 14.03 -8.01 -16.98
C ILE A 108 15.08 -7.02 -17.48
N HIS A 109 15.97 -6.60 -16.59
CA HIS A 109 17.09 -5.70 -16.89
C HIS A 109 18.39 -6.46 -16.86
N HIS A 110 19.26 -6.20 -17.82
CA HIS A 110 20.61 -6.72 -17.85
C HIS A 110 21.56 -5.63 -17.38
N LEU A 111 22.30 -5.91 -16.32
CA LEU A 111 23.26 -4.99 -15.73
C LEU A 111 24.66 -5.60 -15.81
N ASN A 112 25.57 -4.93 -16.51
CA ASN A 112 26.95 -5.39 -16.68
C ASN A 112 27.86 -4.53 -15.81
N SER A 113 28.37 -5.09 -14.72
CA SER A 113 29.26 -4.37 -13.80
C SER A 113 30.08 -5.36 -12.99
N ASP A 114 31.40 -5.33 -13.13
CA ASP A 114 32.30 -6.20 -12.36
C ASP A 114 32.21 -5.93 -10.86
N ILE A 115 32.01 -4.67 -10.48
CA ILE A 115 31.88 -4.25 -9.08
C ILE A 115 30.59 -4.81 -8.48
N ALA A 116 29.46 -4.65 -9.17
CA ALA A 116 28.19 -5.18 -8.69
C ALA A 116 28.20 -6.72 -8.70
N TYR A 117 28.84 -7.34 -9.70
CA TYR A 117 28.95 -8.79 -9.77
C TYR A 117 29.77 -9.39 -8.61
N THR A 118 30.86 -8.75 -8.22
CA THR A 118 31.74 -9.26 -7.15
C THR A 118 31.19 -9.03 -5.73
N ASP A 119 30.38 -7.99 -5.52
CA ASP A 119 29.76 -7.70 -4.21
C ASP A 119 28.53 -8.60 -3.92
N HIS A 120 27.94 -9.20 -4.96
CA HIS A 120 26.73 -10.03 -4.86
C HIS A 120 26.97 -11.55 -4.94
N GLN A 121 28.22 -12.02 -4.93
CA GLN A 121 28.57 -13.45 -4.78
C GLN A 121 28.66 -13.87 -3.32
#